data_AF-A0A3S2B762-F1
#
_entry.id   AF-A0A3S2B762-F1
#
_cell.length_a   1.000
_cell.length_b   1.000
_cell.length_c   1.000
_cell.angle_alpha   90.00
_cell.angle_beta   90.00
_cell.angle_gamma   90.00
#
_symmetry.space_group_name_H-M   'P 1'
#
loop_
_entity.id
_entity.type
_entity.pdbx_description
1 polymer ?
#
loop_
_entity_poly.entity_id
_entity_poly.type
_entity_poly.pdbx_seq_one_letter_code
_entity_poly.pdbx_strand_id
1 'polypeptide(L)'
;SNTQGVGEDNTLDLNGLINVVATVTATDGDNDVVSQQSTSSGPLSLTFDDTDPTITVPFDGDQNAGNGTGTHETLANTLNASAIGAFGYDMVDKHTAAEYLAGASDFVDVNGALAGIQITLDGNLTGLVPAPGTTPFLSSVATLQSESATSATFNWTASYDSDPNTAGIQPGSVGGTLVFHKDAGTYTITLSDTVEGFTKDILHTSELLFKEPLSNTGHPNIVVEKLFEADSTPETTDRDFFVQFTGNSNPNGSPLGFNATGDGAPAGLPNNLDTAFDAGQQISSNFEDWISATQATNGVAGDTIQKGELLTLRFFDHSPGIVTDDGVNNVPNQSATDMAIKFDGIGNSEDLMLILNLVNYGSDGIAGGSGTAADTFTTKAMYVSNTNIFKAGQVPTAYAADFPLDNNDGLVIIEKNDYNATGENWVLQGAQIMQSGNGLTGTAIDLNKATGTGTTGASTGTHAFDVTDNDVLKITDIGFTSTQTTTPDAHLDFAFQVADADGDVTVPQHILVDVV
;
A
#
# COMPACT_ATOMS: atom_id res chain seq x y z
N SER A 1 -7.28 -49.12 -3.50
CA SER A 1 -6.71 -50.04 -4.52
C SER A 1 -5.85 -49.22 -5.46
N ASN A 2 -4.53 -49.25 -5.28
CA ASN A 2 -3.62 -48.61 -6.21
C ASN A 2 -3.57 -49.44 -7.51
N THR A 3 -3.88 -48.84 -8.66
CA THR A 3 -3.71 -49.49 -9.97
C THR A 3 -2.29 -49.26 -10.44
N GLN A 4 -1.47 -50.30 -10.30
CA GLN A 4 -0.05 -50.30 -10.60
C GLN A 4 0.27 -50.14 -12.08
N GLY A 5 1.41 -49.51 -12.36
CA GLY A 5 1.94 -49.32 -13.70
C GLY A 5 2.58 -50.59 -14.28
N VAL A 6 2.72 -50.63 -15.61
CA VAL A 6 3.41 -51.73 -16.31
C VAL A 6 4.91 -51.69 -16.02
N GLY A 7 5.37 -52.53 -15.08
CA GLY A 7 6.79 -52.71 -14.77
C GLY A 7 7.16 -52.66 -13.28
N GLU A 8 6.20 -52.45 -12.38
CA GLU A 8 6.44 -52.53 -10.94
C GLU A 8 6.56 -53.99 -10.50
N ASP A 9 7.62 -54.29 -9.73
CA ASP A 9 7.87 -55.60 -9.12
C ASP A 9 7.34 -55.58 -7.68
N ASN A 10 6.26 -56.33 -7.43
CA ASN A 10 5.65 -56.47 -6.10
C ASN A 10 6.28 -57.58 -5.27
N THR A 11 7.44 -58.08 -5.69
CA THR A 11 8.09 -59.20 -5.05
C THR A 11 9.23 -58.68 -4.20
N LEU A 12 9.07 -58.76 -2.87
CA LEU A 12 10.16 -58.55 -1.93
C LEU A 12 11.20 -59.67 -2.12
N ASP A 13 12.32 -59.39 -2.80
CA ASP A 13 13.40 -60.37 -3.01
C ASP A 13 14.24 -60.53 -1.74
N LEU A 14 13.84 -61.48 -0.90
CA LEU A 14 14.55 -61.84 0.33
C LEU A 14 15.70 -62.83 0.07
N ASN A 15 16.03 -63.19 -1.18
CA ASN A 15 17.09 -64.16 -1.44
C ASN A 15 18.44 -63.68 -0.90
N GLY A 16 18.92 -64.36 0.14
CA GLY A 16 20.25 -64.17 0.70
C GLY A 16 20.37 -63.09 1.78
N LEU A 17 19.29 -62.39 2.14
CA LEU A 17 19.32 -61.30 3.14
C LEU A 17 18.92 -61.75 4.55
N ILE A 18 18.06 -62.76 4.70
CA ILE A 18 17.69 -63.35 5.99
C ILE A 18 18.23 -64.78 6.08
N ASN A 19 19.22 -65.00 6.96
CA ASN A 19 19.74 -66.34 7.28
C ASN A 19 19.41 -66.68 8.75
N VAL A 20 18.35 -67.45 8.98
CA VAL A 20 18.01 -67.96 10.31
C VAL A 20 18.83 -69.22 10.59
N VAL A 21 19.93 -69.09 11.33
CA VAL A 21 20.76 -70.22 11.77
C VAL A 21 20.44 -70.56 13.22
N ALA A 22 19.67 -71.63 13.44
CA ALA A 22 19.51 -72.22 14.77
C ALA A 22 20.55 -73.34 14.96
N THR A 23 21.61 -73.07 15.72
CA THR A 23 22.59 -74.10 16.10
C THR A 23 22.16 -74.74 17.41
N VAL A 24 21.68 -75.99 17.36
CA VAL A 24 21.48 -76.82 18.57
C VAL A 24 22.71 -77.72 18.72
N THR A 25 23.46 -77.52 19.79
CA THR A 25 24.55 -78.42 20.18
C THR A 25 24.08 -79.27 21.33
N ALA A 26 23.89 -80.57 21.11
CA ALA A 26 23.71 -81.55 22.18
C ALA A 26 24.93 -82.48 22.18
N THR A 27 25.63 -82.52 23.32
CA THR A 27 26.72 -83.47 23.56
C THR A 27 26.15 -84.56 24.45
N ASP A 28 26.09 -85.80 23.96
CA ASP A 28 25.89 -86.95 24.84
C ASP A 28 27.25 -87.45 25.36
N GLY A 29 27.18 -88.39 26.30
CA GLY A 29 28.25 -88.68 27.26
C GLY A 29 29.54 -89.31 26.71
N ASP A 30 29.71 -89.46 25.40
CA ASP A 30 30.93 -90.01 24.79
C ASP A 30 31.61 -89.08 23.74
N ASN A 31 31.20 -87.81 23.66
CA ASN A 31 31.90 -86.74 22.94
C ASN A 31 31.95 -86.85 21.39
N ASP A 32 31.03 -87.58 20.73
CA ASP A 32 30.89 -87.46 19.26
C ASP A 32 29.87 -86.39 18.85
N VAL A 33 30.12 -85.71 17.72
CA VAL A 33 29.26 -84.61 17.24
C VAL A 33 28.21 -85.15 16.28
N VAL A 34 26.97 -85.31 16.76
CA VAL A 34 25.83 -85.57 15.89
C VAL A 34 25.31 -84.23 15.35
N SER A 35 25.66 -83.87 14.12
CA SER A 35 24.94 -82.82 13.39
C SER A 35 23.59 -83.36 12.95
N GLN A 36 22.52 -83.06 13.69
CA GLN A 36 21.15 -83.27 13.20
C GLN A 36 20.53 -81.92 12.82
N GLN A 37 20.05 -81.86 11.58
CA GLN A 37 19.28 -80.74 11.07
C GLN A 37 17.84 -80.88 11.57
N SER A 38 17.44 -80.08 12.56
CA SER A 38 16.03 -79.96 12.94
C SER A 38 15.38 -78.93 12.02
N THR A 39 14.42 -79.36 11.21
CA THR A 39 13.51 -78.44 10.52
C THR A 39 12.29 -78.26 11.40
N SER A 40 12.08 -77.05 11.92
CA SER A 40 10.77 -76.67 12.45
C SER A 40 9.76 -76.75 11.31
N SER A 41 8.69 -77.52 11.48
CA SER A 41 7.57 -77.60 10.53
C SER A 41 6.57 -76.44 10.68
N GLY A 42 6.85 -75.46 11.55
CA GLY A 42 6.07 -74.24 11.64
C GLY A 42 6.47 -73.24 10.56
N PRO A 43 5.52 -72.64 9.82
CA PRO A 43 5.83 -71.55 8.91
C PRO A 43 6.45 -70.38 9.69
N LEU A 44 7.55 -69.82 9.17
CA LEU A 44 8.07 -68.53 9.63
C LEU A 44 7.07 -67.46 9.16
N SER A 45 6.39 -66.81 10.09
CA SER A 45 5.53 -65.66 9.80
C SER A 45 6.34 -64.39 9.99
N LEU A 46 6.53 -63.63 8.90
CA LEU A 46 7.02 -62.26 8.92
C LEU A 46 5.81 -61.37 8.60
N THR A 47 5.48 -60.46 9.50
CA THR A 47 4.46 -59.43 9.26
C THR A 47 5.22 -58.11 9.11
N PHE A 48 4.99 -57.42 7.99
CA PHE A 48 5.39 -56.03 7.81
C PHE A 48 4.12 -55.22 7.99
N ASP A 49 4.01 -54.55 9.12
CA ASP A 49 2.92 -53.63 9.41
C ASP A 49 3.37 -52.26 8.91
N ASP A 50 3.01 -51.98 7.65
CA ASP A 50 3.20 -50.71 6.97
C ASP A 50 1.90 -49.91 7.11
N THR A 51 1.97 -48.69 7.64
CA THR A 51 0.78 -47.98 8.12
C THR A 51 0.75 -46.53 7.68
N ASP A 52 0.17 -46.28 6.51
CA ASP A 52 -0.13 -44.92 6.02
C ASP A 52 -0.68 -44.00 7.13
N PRO A 53 -0.19 -42.74 7.24
CA PRO A 53 -0.80 -41.75 8.11
C PRO A 53 -2.23 -41.45 7.66
N THR A 54 -3.11 -41.19 8.62
CA THR A 54 -4.53 -40.94 8.36
C THR A 54 -4.98 -39.58 8.86
N ILE A 55 -5.76 -38.86 8.06
CA ILE A 55 -6.46 -37.64 8.50
C ILE A 55 -7.68 -38.06 9.30
N THR A 56 -7.67 -37.78 10.59
CA THR A 56 -8.74 -38.15 11.54
C THR A 56 -9.79 -37.05 11.68
N VAL A 57 -9.37 -35.79 11.47
CA VAL A 57 -10.25 -34.63 11.44
C VAL A 57 -9.81 -33.75 10.27
N PRO A 58 -10.61 -33.63 9.20
CA PRO A 58 -10.26 -32.75 8.08
C PRO A 58 -10.37 -31.29 8.51
N PHE A 59 -9.73 -30.40 7.73
CA PHE A 59 -9.98 -28.96 7.81
C PHE A 59 -11.49 -28.67 7.72
N ASP A 60 -12.01 -27.94 8.70
CA ASP A 60 -13.43 -27.63 8.85
C ASP A 60 -13.84 -26.27 8.26
N GLY A 61 -12.88 -25.38 8.00
CA GLY A 61 -13.18 -23.96 7.76
C GLY A 61 -13.62 -23.25 9.05
N ASP A 62 -14.28 -22.08 8.96
CA ASP A 62 -14.88 -21.41 10.13
C ASP A 62 -15.64 -22.41 11.03
N GLN A 63 -15.09 -22.64 12.23
CA GLN A 63 -15.58 -23.55 13.26
C GLN A 63 -17.07 -23.33 13.60
N ASN A 64 -17.62 -22.15 13.34
CA ASN A 64 -18.99 -21.76 13.68
C ASN A 64 -19.98 -21.87 12.51
N ALA A 65 -19.52 -22.03 11.26
CA ALA A 65 -20.38 -22.00 10.08
C ALA A 65 -21.09 -23.35 9.79
N GLY A 66 -20.69 -24.44 10.44
CA GLY A 66 -21.40 -25.74 10.41
C GLY A 66 -21.49 -26.39 9.03
N ASN A 67 -20.69 -25.94 8.06
CA ASN A 67 -20.78 -26.28 6.64
C ASN A 67 -19.52 -26.98 6.07
N GLY A 68 -18.52 -27.25 6.91
CA GLY A 68 -17.45 -28.24 6.72
C GLY A 68 -17.24 -28.68 5.29
N THR A 69 -16.69 -27.79 4.46
CA THR A 69 -16.07 -28.00 3.14
C THR A 69 -15.79 -26.64 2.46
N GLY A 70 -14.65 -26.01 2.78
CA GLY A 70 -14.04 -24.99 1.90
C GLY A 70 -14.36 -23.51 2.16
N THR A 71 -14.87 -23.12 3.33
CA THR A 71 -14.87 -21.71 3.75
C THR A 71 -13.56 -21.37 4.46
N HIS A 72 -13.01 -20.19 4.19
CA HIS A 72 -11.78 -19.73 4.85
C HIS A 72 -12.03 -19.46 6.34
N GLU A 73 -11.00 -19.61 7.16
CA GLU A 73 -10.96 -19.04 8.51
C GLU A 73 -10.92 -17.51 8.40
N THR A 74 -11.51 -16.77 9.35
CA THR A 74 -11.51 -15.30 9.27
C THR A 74 -10.87 -14.69 10.51
N LEU A 75 -9.85 -13.86 10.31
CA LEU A 75 -9.21 -13.06 11.34
C LEU A 75 -9.48 -11.58 11.06
N ALA A 76 -9.76 -10.82 12.12
CA ALA A 76 -9.69 -9.38 12.01
C ALA A 76 -8.24 -8.94 11.72
N ASN A 77 -8.03 -7.97 10.84
CA ASN A 77 -6.73 -7.38 10.57
C ASN A 77 -6.27 -6.48 11.74
N THR A 78 -5.97 -7.11 12.87
CA THR A 78 -5.52 -6.46 14.10
C THR A 78 -4.46 -7.32 14.78
N LEU A 79 -3.51 -6.68 15.45
CA LEU A 79 -2.43 -7.36 16.13
C LEU A 79 -2.97 -8.37 17.18
N ASN A 80 -2.48 -9.62 17.13
CA ASN A 80 -2.91 -10.75 17.96
C ASN A 80 -4.33 -11.28 17.69
N ALA A 81 -4.97 -10.89 16.59
CA ALA A 81 -6.15 -11.60 16.13
C ALA A 81 -5.82 -13.09 15.99
N SER A 82 -6.72 -13.96 16.44
CA SER A 82 -6.51 -15.40 16.41
C SER A 82 -7.80 -16.15 16.13
N ALA A 83 -7.64 -17.33 15.53
CA ALA A 83 -8.73 -18.23 15.25
C ALA A 83 -8.31 -19.69 15.50
N ILE A 84 -9.30 -20.53 15.78
CA ILE A 84 -9.11 -21.95 16.11
C ILE A 84 -10.01 -22.77 15.19
N GLY A 85 -9.41 -23.62 14.35
CA GLY A 85 -10.13 -24.58 13.51
C GLY A 85 -9.78 -26.02 13.84
N ALA A 86 -10.47 -26.95 13.20
CA ALA A 86 -10.26 -28.38 13.34
C ALA A 86 -9.26 -28.87 12.29
N PHE A 87 -8.28 -29.64 12.74
CA PHE A 87 -7.40 -30.43 11.88
C PHE A 87 -6.69 -31.47 12.75
N GLY A 88 -6.82 -32.73 12.39
CA GLY A 88 -6.29 -33.85 13.16
C GLY A 88 -5.83 -34.98 12.26
N TYR A 89 -4.75 -35.63 12.69
CA TYR A 89 -4.17 -36.77 12.02
C TYR A 89 -3.73 -37.81 13.06
N ASP A 90 -3.60 -39.06 12.63
CA ASP A 90 -3.06 -40.14 13.44
C ASP A 90 -2.17 -41.05 12.58
N MET A 91 -1.17 -41.63 13.23
CA MET A 91 -0.08 -42.41 12.65
C MET A 91 0.25 -43.51 13.64
N VAL A 92 0.42 -44.75 13.17
CA VAL A 92 0.64 -45.89 14.07
C VAL A 92 2.09 -45.93 14.53
N ASP A 93 3.02 -45.56 13.67
CA ASP A 93 4.46 -45.41 13.86
C ASP A 93 4.84 -43.93 14.15
N LYS A 94 4.60 -43.49 15.38
CA LYS A 94 4.92 -42.10 15.77
C LYS A 94 6.39 -41.90 16.05
N HIS A 95 6.92 -40.73 15.69
CA HIS A 95 8.18 -40.26 16.22
C HIS A 95 8.15 -40.17 17.76
N THR A 96 9.26 -40.55 18.37
CA THR A 96 9.48 -40.45 19.81
C THR A 96 9.83 -39.01 20.20
N ALA A 97 9.64 -38.68 21.48
CA ALA A 97 10.04 -37.38 22.01
C ALA A 97 11.54 -37.05 21.79
N ALA A 98 12.40 -38.08 21.76
CA ALA A 98 13.83 -37.91 21.49
C ALA A 98 14.12 -37.58 20.02
N GLU A 99 13.30 -38.10 19.09
CA GLU A 99 13.44 -37.83 17.65
C GLU A 99 12.98 -36.41 17.30
N TYR A 100 11.86 -35.93 17.87
CA TYR A 100 11.46 -34.53 17.71
C TYR A 100 12.54 -33.56 18.23
N LEU A 101 13.15 -33.86 19.39
CA LEU A 101 14.27 -33.07 19.91
C LEU A 101 15.51 -33.11 19.01
N ALA A 102 15.66 -34.16 18.19
CA ALA A 102 16.71 -34.29 17.20
C ALA A 102 16.36 -33.66 15.83
N GLY A 103 15.15 -33.09 15.69
CA GLY A 103 14.68 -32.41 14.49
C GLY A 103 13.82 -33.26 13.55
N ALA A 104 13.37 -34.45 13.97
CA ALA A 104 12.31 -35.17 13.24
C ALA A 104 10.99 -34.36 13.28
N SER A 105 10.15 -34.56 12.28
CA SER A 105 8.90 -33.82 12.13
C SER A 105 7.84 -34.69 11.47
N ASP A 106 6.59 -34.55 11.89
CA ASP A 106 5.46 -35.17 11.19
C ASP A 106 5.12 -34.40 9.90
N PHE A 107 5.77 -33.26 9.60
CA PHE A 107 5.47 -32.45 8.43
C PHE A 107 6.54 -32.62 7.35
N VAL A 108 6.09 -32.82 6.12
CA VAL A 108 6.98 -32.96 4.97
C VAL A 108 7.59 -31.61 4.62
N ASP A 109 8.92 -31.56 4.54
CA ASP A 109 9.64 -30.37 4.07
C ASP A 109 9.47 -30.19 2.56
N VAL A 110 8.80 -29.11 2.16
CA VAL A 110 8.59 -28.78 0.74
C VAL A 110 9.75 -28.01 0.12
N ASN A 111 10.71 -27.53 0.93
CA ASN A 111 11.81 -26.71 0.45
C ASN A 111 13.13 -26.99 1.18
N GLY A 112 13.78 -28.10 0.80
CA GLY A 112 15.10 -28.49 1.31
C GLY A 112 16.27 -27.55 0.97
N ALA A 113 16.03 -26.41 0.32
CA ALA A 113 17.03 -25.35 0.16
C ALA A 113 17.08 -24.39 1.36
N LEU A 114 16.02 -24.32 2.16
CA LEU A 114 15.96 -23.54 3.40
C LEU A 114 16.30 -24.42 4.60
N ALA A 115 16.80 -23.81 5.68
CA ALA A 115 17.08 -24.54 6.90
C ALA A 115 15.79 -24.80 7.69
N GLY A 116 15.59 -26.04 8.12
CA GLY A 116 14.40 -26.47 8.86
C GLY A 116 13.23 -26.83 7.96
N ILE A 117 12.20 -27.46 8.54
CA ILE A 117 11.02 -27.94 7.81
C ILE A 117 10.17 -26.76 7.35
N GLN A 118 9.91 -26.67 6.04
CA GLN A 118 9.02 -25.68 5.45
C GLN A 118 7.70 -26.33 5.04
N ILE A 119 6.60 -25.63 5.30
CA ILE A 119 5.32 -25.88 4.61
C ILE A 119 5.05 -24.76 3.61
N THR A 120 4.18 -25.02 2.63
CA THR A 120 3.87 -24.02 1.61
C THR A 120 2.95 -22.96 2.22
N LEU A 121 3.29 -21.69 2.02
CA LEU A 121 2.38 -20.56 2.21
C LEU A 121 2.25 -19.86 0.86
N ASP A 122 1.05 -19.81 0.32
CA ASP A 122 0.70 -19.04 -0.88
C ASP A 122 -0.45 -18.09 -0.55
N GLY A 123 -0.83 -17.23 -1.50
CA GLY A 123 -1.91 -16.30 -1.32
C GLY A 123 -1.78 -15.01 -2.11
N ASN A 124 -2.65 -14.06 -1.77
CA ASN A 124 -2.68 -12.73 -2.37
C ASN A 124 -3.37 -11.73 -1.45
N LEU A 125 -3.17 -10.45 -1.73
CA LEU A 125 -3.94 -9.36 -1.17
C LEU A 125 -5.04 -8.92 -2.14
N THR A 126 -6.15 -8.44 -1.61
CA THR A 126 -7.14 -7.66 -2.35
C THR A 126 -7.44 -6.35 -1.63
N GLY A 127 -8.15 -5.42 -2.28
CA GLY A 127 -8.54 -4.16 -1.66
C GLY A 127 -7.50 -3.02 -1.72
N LEU A 128 -6.33 -3.25 -2.32
CA LEU A 128 -5.39 -2.17 -2.66
C LEU A 128 -5.98 -1.29 -3.77
N VAL A 129 -6.01 0.03 -3.57
CA VAL A 129 -6.57 1.03 -4.52
C VAL A 129 -5.43 1.89 -5.08
N PRO A 130 -5.47 2.37 -6.34
CA PRO A 130 -6.53 2.25 -7.35
C PRO A 130 -6.54 0.96 -8.16
N ALA A 131 -5.61 0.02 -7.98
CA ALA A 131 -5.55 -1.21 -8.76
C ALA A 131 -6.61 -2.24 -8.29
N PRO A 132 -7.80 -2.33 -8.91
CA PRO A 132 -8.81 -3.27 -8.45
C PRO A 132 -8.36 -4.67 -8.89
N GLY A 133 -7.93 -5.51 -7.95
CA GLY A 133 -7.47 -6.86 -8.27
C GLY A 133 -6.74 -7.56 -7.14
N THR A 134 -6.06 -8.65 -7.50
CA THR A 134 -5.22 -9.45 -6.60
C THR A 134 -3.77 -9.03 -6.71
N THR A 135 -3.15 -8.65 -5.60
CA THR A 135 -1.70 -8.43 -5.51
C THR A 135 -1.03 -9.69 -4.95
N PRO A 136 -0.19 -10.39 -5.73
CA PRO A 136 0.48 -11.59 -5.24
C PRO A 136 1.51 -11.26 -4.17
N PHE A 137 1.81 -12.22 -3.30
CA PHE A 137 2.98 -12.11 -2.43
C PHE A 137 4.27 -12.08 -3.24
N LEU A 138 5.21 -11.23 -2.83
CA LEU A 138 6.57 -11.16 -3.38
C LEU A 138 7.42 -12.31 -2.84
N SER A 139 7.20 -12.66 -1.57
CA SER A 139 7.75 -13.85 -0.95
C SER A 139 6.84 -14.29 0.20
N SER A 140 6.77 -15.59 0.45
CA SER A 140 5.98 -16.18 1.53
C SER A 140 6.68 -17.42 2.04
N VAL A 141 6.66 -17.62 3.35
CA VAL A 141 7.31 -18.76 4.01
C VAL A 141 6.61 -19.11 5.31
N ALA A 142 6.51 -20.41 5.59
CA ALA A 142 6.06 -20.94 6.87
C ALA A 142 7.05 -22.00 7.36
N THR A 143 7.80 -21.67 8.41
CA THR A 143 8.92 -22.47 8.92
C THR A 143 8.61 -23.05 10.29
N LEU A 144 8.83 -24.36 10.45
CA LEU A 144 8.72 -25.04 11.73
C LEU A 144 9.69 -24.43 12.75
N GLN A 145 9.16 -24.04 13.91
CA GLN A 145 9.93 -23.53 15.03
C GLN A 145 10.18 -24.59 16.09
N SER A 146 9.17 -25.40 16.35
CA SER A 146 9.23 -26.45 17.36
C SER A 146 8.17 -27.50 17.12
N GLU A 147 8.50 -28.74 17.44
CA GLU A 147 7.57 -29.85 17.40
C GLU A 147 7.75 -30.78 18.59
N SER A 148 6.64 -31.37 19.02
CA SER A 148 6.57 -32.37 20.08
C SER A 148 5.51 -33.41 19.73
N ALA A 149 5.36 -34.41 20.61
CA ALA A 149 4.30 -35.41 20.48
C ALA A 149 2.88 -34.81 20.53
N THR A 150 2.72 -33.61 21.09
CA THR A 150 1.39 -32.99 21.31
C THR A 150 1.14 -31.75 20.46
N SER A 151 2.18 -31.14 19.89
CA SER A 151 2.03 -29.90 19.11
C SER A 151 3.15 -29.66 18.09
N ALA A 152 2.85 -28.90 17.03
CA ALA A 152 3.82 -28.35 16.10
C ALA A 152 3.54 -26.86 15.88
N THR A 153 4.58 -26.02 15.91
CA THR A 153 4.45 -24.56 15.77
C THR A 153 5.25 -24.09 14.58
N PHE A 154 4.60 -23.40 13.66
CA PHE A 154 5.20 -22.71 12.51
C PHE A 154 5.13 -21.20 12.71
N ASN A 155 6.22 -20.51 12.42
CA ASN A 155 6.17 -19.06 12.18
C ASN A 155 6.01 -18.86 10.69
N TRP A 156 5.20 -17.88 10.31
CA TRP A 156 4.99 -17.57 8.92
C TRP A 156 5.07 -16.07 8.66
N THR A 157 5.48 -15.72 7.46
CA THR A 157 5.48 -14.35 6.97
C THR A 157 5.27 -14.34 5.47
N ALA A 158 4.58 -13.31 5.00
CA ALA A 158 4.48 -12.95 3.59
C ALA A 158 4.85 -11.49 3.41
N SER A 159 5.56 -11.19 2.32
CA SER A 159 5.86 -9.83 1.88
C SER A 159 5.11 -9.52 0.59
N TYR A 160 4.78 -8.24 0.40
CA TYR A 160 3.99 -7.77 -0.74
C TYR A 160 4.40 -6.34 -1.11
N ASP A 161 3.91 -5.89 -2.27
CA ASP A 161 4.00 -4.49 -2.66
C ASP A 161 2.81 -3.75 -2.05
N SER A 162 3.03 -2.93 -1.02
CA SER A 162 1.98 -2.19 -0.32
C SER A 162 1.40 -1.04 -1.14
N ASP A 163 2.11 -0.62 -2.20
CA ASP A 163 1.62 0.31 -3.21
C ASP A 163 2.07 -0.12 -4.61
N PRO A 164 1.34 -1.06 -5.25
CA PRO A 164 1.70 -1.58 -6.57
C PRO A 164 1.57 -0.55 -7.70
N ASN A 165 1.09 0.67 -7.41
CA ASN A 165 0.94 1.74 -8.38
C ASN A 165 2.14 2.68 -8.40
N THR A 166 2.91 2.73 -7.30
CA THR A 166 4.20 3.41 -7.28
C THR A 166 5.25 2.56 -8.01
N ALA A 167 6.05 3.19 -8.86
CA ALA A 167 7.07 2.46 -9.59
C ALA A 167 8.14 1.87 -8.64
N GLY A 168 8.31 0.55 -8.70
CA GLY A 168 9.22 -0.20 -7.83
C GLY A 168 8.51 -0.77 -6.61
N ILE A 169 9.12 -1.77 -5.97
CA ILE A 169 8.50 -2.48 -4.83
C ILE A 169 8.45 -1.57 -3.61
N GLN A 170 7.26 -1.30 -3.08
CA GLN A 170 7.05 -0.72 -1.75
C GLN A 170 6.85 -1.86 -0.74
N PRO A 171 7.86 -2.20 0.08
CA PRO A 171 7.80 -3.42 0.88
C PRO A 171 6.78 -3.30 2.02
N GLY A 172 5.75 -4.14 1.98
CA GLY A 172 4.87 -4.47 3.11
C GLY A 172 5.08 -5.90 3.60
N SER A 173 4.69 -6.18 4.84
CA SER A 173 4.71 -7.53 5.41
C SER A 173 3.42 -7.86 6.15
N VAL A 174 3.16 -9.15 6.29
CA VAL A 174 2.20 -9.73 7.23
C VAL A 174 2.85 -11.00 7.79
N GLY A 175 2.52 -11.36 9.02
CA GLY A 175 3.10 -12.52 9.66
C GLY A 175 2.33 -12.99 10.88
N GLY A 176 2.69 -14.19 11.34
CA GLY A 176 2.02 -14.81 12.46
C GLY A 176 2.59 -16.15 12.84
N THR A 177 1.79 -16.88 13.62
CA THR A 177 2.05 -18.26 14.04
C THR A 177 0.91 -19.17 13.63
N LEU A 178 1.23 -20.40 13.26
CA LEU A 178 0.29 -21.50 13.05
C LEU A 178 0.70 -22.66 13.96
N VAL A 179 -0.18 -23.03 14.89
CA VAL A 179 0.07 -24.06 15.90
C VAL A 179 -0.91 -25.21 15.70
N PHE A 180 -0.40 -26.40 15.41
CA PHE A 180 -1.17 -27.65 15.41
C PHE A 180 -1.18 -28.24 16.81
N HIS A 181 -2.38 -28.55 17.33
CA HIS A 181 -2.61 -29.23 18.61
C HIS A 181 -2.99 -30.68 18.34
N LYS A 182 -1.98 -31.56 18.26
CA LYS A 182 -2.11 -32.93 17.76
C LYS A 182 -3.13 -33.76 18.55
N ASP A 183 -3.10 -33.65 19.89
CA ASP A 183 -4.01 -34.40 20.77
C ASP A 183 -5.47 -33.94 20.67
N ALA A 184 -5.68 -32.66 20.37
CA ALA A 184 -7.01 -32.05 20.30
C ALA A 184 -7.63 -32.18 18.91
N GLY A 185 -6.83 -32.44 17.86
CA GLY A 185 -7.29 -32.41 16.47
C GLY A 185 -7.72 -31.00 16.05
N THR A 186 -6.98 -29.99 16.50
CA THR A 186 -7.25 -28.57 16.21
C THR A 186 -5.99 -27.84 15.82
N TYR A 187 -6.11 -26.70 15.16
CA TYR A 187 -5.02 -25.73 14.97
C TYR A 187 -5.41 -24.36 15.54
N THR A 188 -4.42 -23.51 15.78
CA THR A 188 -4.60 -22.10 16.10
C THR A 188 -3.72 -21.27 15.18
N ILE A 189 -4.30 -20.27 14.52
CA ILE A 189 -3.54 -19.24 13.80
C ILE A 189 -3.63 -17.92 14.56
N THR A 190 -2.54 -17.15 14.58
CA THR A 190 -2.50 -15.85 15.26
C THR A 190 -1.63 -14.87 14.46
N LEU A 191 -2.13 -13.65 14.25
CA LEU A 191 -1.38 -12.56 13.62
C LEU A 191 -0.38 -11.94 14.60
N SER A 192 0.86 -11.77 14.15
CA SER A 192 1.90 -10.99 14.83
C SER A 192 2.21 -9.67 14.13
N ASP A 193 1.65 -9.46 12.94
CA ASP A 193 1.77 -8.26 12.12
C ASP A 193 0.45 -8.06 11.35
N THR A 194 0.04 -6.82 11.12
CA THR A 194 -1.18 -6.46 10.37
C THR A 194 -0.87 -6.29 8.89
N VAL A 195 -1.90 -6.37 8.05
CA VAL A 195 -1.77 -6.07 6.62
C VAL A 195 -2.06 -4.59 6.41
N GLU A 196 -1.16 -3.85 5.78
CA GLU A 196 -1.33 -2.43 5.49
C GLU A 196 -1.10 -2.18 4.00
N GLY A 197 -1.95 -1.34 3.41
CA GLY A 197 -1.83 -0.89 2.04
C GLY A 197 -1.81 0.62 1.97
N PHE A 198 -1.32 1.16 0.87
CA PHE A 198 -1.51 2.56 0.54
C PHE A 198 -2.48 2.71 -0.61
N THR A 199 -3.32 3.71 -0.53
CA THR A 199 -4.20 4.11 -1.61
C THR A 199 -3.89 5.51 -2.07
N LYS A 200 -3.74 5.64 -3.38
CA LYS A 200 -3.84 6.93 -4.07
C LYS A 200 -5.32 7.29 -4.11
N ASP A 201 -5.73 8.12 -3.17
CA ASP A 201 -7.04 8.78 -3.22
C ASP A 201 -6.86 10.17 -3.81
N ILE A 202 -7.72 10.55 -4.77
CA ILE A 202 -7.74 11.90 -5.30
C ILE A 202 -8.80 12.65 -4.51
N LEU A 203 -8.37 13.57 -3.66
CA LEU A 203 -9.27 14.36 -2.84
C LEU A 203 -9.80 15.55 -3.65
N HIS A 204 -11.11 15.63 -3.85
CA HIS A 204 -11.76 16.61 -4.72
C HIS A 204 -12.38 17.78 -3.94
N THR A 205 -12.11 19.01 -4.36
CA THR A 205 -12.87 20.18 -3.87
C THR A 205 -14.35 20.11 -4.24
N SER A 206 -14.68 19.47 -5.38
CA SER A 206 -16.06 19.26 -5.82
C SER A 206 -16.85 18.30 -4.93
N GLU A 207 -16.15 17.51 -4.13
CA GLU A 207 -16.72 16.50 -3.22
C GLU A 207 -16.43 16.82 -1.74
N LEU A 208 -16.13 18.10 -1.42
CA LEU A 208 -15.82 18.52 -0.06
C LEU A 208 -16.83 17.95 0.96
N LEU A 209 -16.32 17.51 2.11
CA LEU A 209 -17.10 16.96 3.21
C LEU A 209 -17.72 18.09 4.05
N PHE A 210 -16.94 19.14 4.28
CA PHE A 210 -17.32 20.28 5.10
C PHE A 210 -16.63 21.57 4.65
N LYS A 211 -17.26 22.73 4.89
CA LYS A 211 -16.64 24.04 4.59
C LYS A 211 -16.92 25.10 5.64
N GLU A 212 -15.97 26.02 5.78
CA GLU A 212 -16.05 27.21 6.63
C GLU A 212 -15.69 28.46 5.81
N PRO A 213 -16.52 29.52 5.79
CA PRO A 213 -17.89 29.56 6.30
C PRO A 213 -18.84 28.66 5.47
N LEU A 214 -20.00 28.31 6.03
CA LEU A 214 -21.01 27.45 5.38
C LEU A 214 -21.60 28.02 4.07
N SER A 215 -21.34 29.28 3.75
CA SER A 215 -21.84 29.98 2.57
C SER A 215 -20.89 31.10 2.17
N ASN A 216 -20.81 31.39 0.88
CA ASN A 216 -20.05 32.54 0.34
C ASN A 216 -20.84 33.85 0.50
N THR A 217 -22.04 33.81 1.11
CA THR A 217 -22.79 35.02 1.47
C THR A 217 -21.97 35.88 2.41
N GLY A 218 -21.81 37.16 2.06
CA GLY A 218 -20.97 38.08 2.83
C GLY A 218 -19.53 38.16 2.32
N HIS A 219 -19.20 37.46 1.23
CA HIS A 219 -17.93 37.59 0.49
C HIS A 219 -16.73 37.34 1.43
N PRO A 220 -16.52 36.09 1.89
CA PRO A 220 -15.46 35.78 2.83
C PRO A 220 -14.08 35.86 2.16
N ASN A 221 -13.10 36.48 2.83
CA ASN A 221 -11.70 36.51 2.36
C ASN A 221 -10.98 35.15 2.51
N ILE A 222 -11.42 34.34 3.47
CA ILE A 222 -10.85 33.03 3.78
C ILE A 222 -11.96 31.99 3.74
N VAL A 223 -11.73 30.92 2.98
CA VAL A 223 -12.58 29.72 2.99
C VAL A 223 -11.70 28.52 3.32
N VAL A 224 -12.18 27.62 4.16
CA VAL A 224 -11.54 26.34 4.46
C VAL A 224 -12.49 25.22 4.06
N GLU A 225 -11.99 24.22 3.34
CA GLU A 225 -12.75 23.02 2.97
C GLU A 225 -12.06 21.78 3.55
N LYS A 226 -12.82 20.88 4.17
CA LYS A 226 -12.36 19.55 4.60
C LYS A 226 -12.67 18.58 3.47
N LEU A 227 -11.64 17.95 2.92
CA LEU A 227 -11.76 17.00 1.81
C LEU A 227 -11.67 15.54 2.28
N PHE A 228 -11.04 15.30 3.42
CA PHE A 228 -10.90 13.96 3.99
C PHE A 228 -11.03 13.97 5.51
N GLU A 229 -11.65 12.92 6.06
CA GLU A 229 -11.85 12.70 7.49
C GLU A 229 -11.17 11.41 7.94
N ALA A 230 -10.06 11.53 8.68
CA ALA A 230 -9.27 10.38 9.14
C ALA A 230 -10.07 9.42 10.01
N ASP A 231 -10.90 9.96 10.91
CA ASP A 231 -11.77 9.18 11.81
C ASP A 231 -12.83 8.34 11.07
N SER A 232 -13.02 8.55 9.75
CA SER A 232 -13.89 7.72 8.93
C SER A 232 -13.25 6.41 8.47
N THR A 233 -11.94 6.25 8.71
CA THR A 233 -11.16 5.04 8.40
C THR A 233 -10.75 4.32 9.68
N PRO A 234 -10.49 2.99 9.62
CA PRO A 234 -9.90 2.27 10.75
C PRO A 234 -8.42 2.60 10.97
N GLU A 235 -7.79 3.35 10.06
CA GLU A 235 -6.36 3.58 10.03
C GLU A 235 -5.90 4.70 10.97
N THR A 236 -4.94 4.38 11.83
CA THR A 236 -4.46 5.32 12.86
C THR A 236 -3.41 6.31 12.35
N THR A 237 -2.87 6.06 11.16
CA THR A 237 -1.87 6.89 10.47
C THR A 237 -2.48 7.93 9.54
N ASP A 238 -3.74 7.74 9.16
CA ASP A 238 -4.48 8.69 8.35
C ASP A 238 -4.65 10.03 9.08
N ARG A 239 -4.59 11.11 8.31
CA ARG A 239 -4.71 12.48 8.80
C ARG A 239 -5.82 13.17 8.01
N ASP A 240 -6.60 14.02 8.68
CA ASP A 240 -7.57 14.86 7.97
C ASP A 240 -6.86 15.65 6.86
N PHE A 241 -7.63 16.05 5.83
CA PHE A 241 -7.12 16.90 4.77
C PHE A 241 -8.01 18.13 4.61
N PHE A 242 -7.46 19.29 4.92
CA PHE A 242 -8.10 20.59 4.76
C PHE A 242 -7.37 21.40 3.71
N VAL A 243 -8.13 22.17 2.93
CA VAL A 243 -7.60 23.18 2.01
C VAL A 243 -8.12 24.54 2.44
N GLN A 244 -7.21 25.45 2.75
CA GLN A 244 -7.52 26.86 2.94
C GLN A 244 -7.34 27.60 1.62
N PHE A 245 -8.31 28.44 1.30
CA PHE A 245 -8.32 29.32 0.14
C PHE A 245 -8.28 30.77 0.61
N THR A 246 -7.35 31.54 0.06
CA THR A 246 -7.30 33.01 0.19
C THR A 246 -7.11 33.66 -1.17
N GLY A 247 -7.56 34.90 -1.29
CA GLY A 247 -7.63 35.62 -2.56
C GLY A 247 -6.97 36.97 -2.48
N ASN A 248 -6.22 37.32 -3.52
CA ASN A 248 -5.81 38.70 -3.74
C ASN A 248 -6.34 39.20 -5.08
N SER A 249 -6.69 40.47 -5.12
CA SER A 249 -7.01 41.16 -6.36
C SER A 249 -6.18 42.43 -6.49
N ASN A 250 -6.08 42.95 -7.71
CA ASN A 250 -5.46 44.23 -8.02
C ASN A 250 -6.52 45.27 -8.45
N PRO A 251 -7.39 45.73 -7.54
CA PRO A 251 -8.34 46.76 -7.88
C PRO A 251 -7.58 48.10 -7.93
N ASN A 252 -7.64 48.77 -9.08
CA ASN A 252 -7.10 50.14 -9.30
C ASN A 252 -5.57 50.29 -9.41
N GLY A 253 -4.82 49.23 -9.77
CA GLY A 253 -3.39 49.34 -10.09
C GLY A 253 -2.44 49.16 -8.89
N SER A 254 -2.93 48.56 -7.81
CA SER A 254 -2.15 48.11 -6.66
C SER A 254 -1.23 46.93 -7.03
N PRO A 255 0.09 47.03 -6.80
CA PRO A 255 0.99 46.01 -7.32
C PRO A 255 0.85 44.66 -6.61
N LEU A 256 0.72 43.59 -7.41
CA LEU A 256 1.20 42.26 -7.00
C LEU A 256 2.73 42.32 -6.89
N GLY A 257 3.29 41.53 -5.99
CA GLY A 257 4.73 41.34 -5.85
C GLY A 257 5.04 40.12 -5.01
N PHE A 258 6.29 39.96 -4.59
CA PHE A 258 6.73 38.78 -3.84
C PHE A 258 7.05 39.07 -2.38
N ASN A 259 6.77 38.11 -1.50
CA ASN A 259 7.32 38.04 -0.15
C ASN A 259 7.46 36.56 0.30
N ALA A 260 7.88 36.29 1.53
CA ALA A 260 8.13 34.92 1.99
C ALA A 260 6.87 34.11 2.37
N THR A 261 5.73 34.78 2.63
CA THR A 261 4.54 34.14 3.24
C THR A 261 3.33 34.09 2.30
N GLY A 262 3.34 34.88 1.22
CA GLY A 262 2.19 35.10 0.35
C GLY A 262 1.13 36.04 0.95
N ASP A 263 1.22 36.34 2.25
CA ASP A 263 0.28 37.20 2.97
C ASP A 263 0.82 38.63 3.16
N GLY A 264 -0.08 39.61 3.16
CA GLY A 264 0.19 41.01 3.42
C GLY A 264 0.93 41.78 2.31
N ALA A 265 1.80 42.70 2.69
CA ALA A 265 2.47 43.57 1.73
C ALA A 265 3.56 42.82 0.94
N PRO A 266 3.67 43.04 -0.39
CA PRO A 266 4.88 42.73 -1.13
C PRO A 266 6.13 43.34 -0.50
N ALA A 267 7.26 42.64 -0.63
CA ALA A 267 8.53 43.12 -0.16
C ALA A 267 8.97 44.42 -0.87
N GLY A 268 9.72 45.25 -0.15
CA GLY A 268 10.34 46.47 -0.69
C GLY A 268 9.39 47.64 -0.98
N LEU A 269 8.08 47.50 -0.76
CA LEU A 269 7.16 48.63 -0.78
C LEU A 269 7.48 49.69 0.30
N PRO A 270 7.24 50.99 0.02
CA PRO A 270 6.65 51.54 -1.20
C PRO A 270 7.66 51.86 -2.32
N ASN A 271 8.98 51.72 -2.09
CA ASN A 271 10.01 52.35 -2.91
C ASN A 271 10.73 51.41 -3.90
N ASN A 272 10.67 50.10 -3.67
CA ASN A 272 11.32 49.09 -4.50
C ASN A 272 10.52 47.78 -4.43
N LEU A 273 9.30 47.84 -4.96
CA LEU A 273 8.42 46.67 -5.06
C LEU A 273 9.18 45.49 -5.67
N ASP A 274 9.18 44.36 -4.98
CA ASP A 274 9.73 43.13 -5.51
C ASP A 274 8.78 42.48 -6.52
N THR A 275 9.16 42.49 -7.80
CA THR A 275 8.39 41.91 -8.92
C THR A 275 9.16 40.79 -9.64
N ALA A 276 10.31 40.37 -9.11
CA ALA A 276 11.12 39.31 -9.71
C ALA A 276 11.03 38.06 -8.84
N PHE A 277 10.58 36.96 -9.43
CA PHE A 277 10.41 35.70 -8.71
C PHE A 277 11.77 35.11 -8.33
N ASP A 278 11.98 34.95 -7.03
CA ASP A 278 13.02 34.09 -6.46
C ASP A 278 12.39 32.89 -5.73
N ALA A 279 13.01 31.72 -5.85
CA ALA A 279 12.54 30.50 -5.19
C ALA A 279 12.50 30.69 -3.66
N GLY A 280 11.42 30.20 -3.03
CA GLY A 280 11.12 30.41 -1.61
C GLY A 280 10.26 31.64 -1.34
N GLN A 281 9.89 32.41 -2.37
CA GLN A 281 8.89 33.48 -2.28
C GLN A 281 7.54 33.04 -2.84
N GLN A 282 6.48 33.70 -2.36
CA GLN A 282 5.11 33.61 -2.83
C GLN A 282 4.63 34.98 -3.29
N ILE A 283 3.68 35.01 -4.21
CA ILE A 283 3.01 36.22 -4.66
C ILE A 283 2.14 36.74 -3.51
N SER A 284 2.12 38.06 -3.33
CA SER A 284 1.39 38.71 -2.25
C SER A 284 0.83 40.07 -2.70
N SER A 285 -0.09 40.62 -1.91
CA SER A 285 -0.73 41.92 -2.11
C SER A 285 -1.35 42.45 -0.82
N ASN A 286 -1.31 43.77 -0.60
CA ASN A 286 -2.06 44.43 0.49
C ASN A 286 -3.58 44.44 0.27
N PHE A 287 -4.05 43.89 -0.85
CA PHE A 287 -5.46 43.85 -1.22
C PHE A 287 -5.88 42.38 -1.29
N GLU A 288 -6.37 41.90 -0.15
CA GLU A 288 -7.16 40.67 -0.10
C GLU A 288 -8.53 40.92 -0.74
N ASP A 289 -9.05 39.88 -1.38
CA ASP A 289 -10.40 39.86 -1.92
C ASP A 289 -11.11 38.57 -1.52
N TRP A 290 -12.42 38.55 -1.71
CA TRP A 290 -13.23 37.42 -1.31
C TRP A 290 -13.04 36.22 -2.22
N ILE A 291 -13.26 35.03 -1.64
CA ILE A 291 -13.11 33.75 -2.30
C ILE A 291 -14.47 33.10 -2.57
N SER A 292 -14.63 32.59 -3.78
CA SER A 292 -15.72 31.68 -4.14
C SER A 292 -15.19 30.26 -4.27
N ALA A 293 -14.96 29.59 -3.14
CA ALA A 293 -14.66 28.15 -3.10
C ALA A 293 -15.94 27.38 -2.75
N THR A 294 -16.36 26.46 -3.61
CA THR A 294 -17.56 25.63 -3.48
C THR A 294 -17.36 24.33 -4.24
N GLN A 295 -18.29 23.39 -4.09
CA GLN A 295 -18.33 22.15 -4.87
C GLN A 295 -18.43 22.36 -6.40
N ALA A 296 -18.72 23.57 -6.89
CA ALA A 296 -18.87 23.86 -8.31
C ALA A 296 -17.86 24.87 -8.86
N THR A 297 -17.18 25.62 -7.99
CA THR A 297 -16.35 26.76 -8.40
C THR A 297 -15.25 27.02 -7.38
N ASN A 298 -14.05 27.36 -7.84
CA ASN A 298 -12.97 27.92 -7.04
C ASN A 298 -12.45 29.20 -7.73
N GLY A 299 -12.73 30.37 -7.15
CA GLY A 299 -12.44 31.66 -7.77
C GLY A 299 -12.17 32.79 -6.77
N VAL A 300 -11.78 33.94 -7.30
CA VAL A 300 -11.41 35.16 -6.54
C VAL A 300 -12.30 36.29 -7.01
N ALA A 301 -12.83 37.09 -6.08
CA ALA A 301 -13.76 38.16 -6.36
C ALA A 301 -15.00 37.76 -7.21
N GLY A 302 -15.27 36.46 -7.31
CA GLY A 302 -16.23 35.84 -8.21
C GLY A 302 -15.96 34.34 -8.37
N ASP A 303 -16.67 33.70 -9.30
CA ASP A 303 -16.56 32.26 -9.59
C ASP A 303 -15.42 31.92 -10.57
N THR A 304 -14.56 32.89 -10.86
CA THR A 304 -13.46 32.79 -11.84
C THR A 304 -12.19 33.41 -11.26
N ILE A 305 -11.07 33.20 -11.92
CA ILE A 305 -9.83 33.96 -11.74
C ILE A 305 -9.61 34.77 -13.03
N GLN A 306 -9.48 36.07 -12.89
CA GLN A 306 -9.34 37.06 -13.95
C GLN A 306 -8.07 37.90 -13.76
N LYS A 307 -7.80 38.76 -14.74
CA LYS A 307 -6.65 39.68 -14.71
C LYS A 307 -6.41 40.35 -13.36
N GLY A 308 -5.21 40.16 -12.81
CA GLY A 308 -4.79 40.74 -11.53
C GLY A 308 -5.35 40.05 -10.29
N GLU A 309 -6.05 38.92 -10.44
CA GLU A 309 -6.49 38.06 -9.35
C GLU A 309 -5.51 36.90 -9.13
N LEU A 310 -5.47 36.41 -7.89
CA LEU A 310 -4.60 35.35 -7.42
C LEU A 310 -5.37 34.49 -6.42
N LEU A 311 -5.52 33.20 -6.71
CA LEU A 311 -6.05 32.23 -5.78
C LEU A 311 -4.89 31.52 -5.07
N THR A 312 -4.86 31.53 -3.75
CA THR A 312 -3.86 30.82 -2.94
C THR A 312 -4.52 29.65 -2.23
N LEU A 313 -3.87 28.48 -2.30
CA LEU A 313 -4.26 27.23 -1.65
C LEU A 313 -3.18 26.81 -0.66
N ARG A 314 -3.58 26.37 0.53
CA ARG A 314 -2.69 25.84 1.58
C ARG A 314 -3.29 24.59 2.21
N PHE A 315 -2.47 23.57 2.45
CA PHE A 315 -2.94 22.26 2.94
C PHE A 315 -2.69 22.09 4.43
N PHE A 316 -3.70 21.59 5.14
CA PHE A 316 -3.63 21.36 6.58
C PHE A 316 -4.21 20.02 7.02
N ASP A 317 -3.71 19.50 8.14
CA ASP A 317 -4.24 18.28 8.79
C ASP A 317 -5.26 18.57 9.90
N HIS A 318 -5.58 19.85 10.09
CA HIS A 318 -6.65 20.37 10.95
C HIS A 318 -7.13 21.71 10.38
N SER A 319 -8.34 22.16 10.73
CA SER A 319 -8.81 23.48 10.26
C SER A 319 -7.88 24.59 10.77
N PRO A 320 -7.29 25.42 9.89
CA PRO A 320 -6.57 26.63 10.29
C PRO A 320 -7.53 27.78 10.68
N GLY A 321 -8.84 27.57 10.55
CA GLY A 321 -9.86 28.58 10.79
C GLY A 321 -9.92 29.65 9.68
N ILE A 322 -10.84 30.62 9.87
CA ILE A 322 -11.22 31.62 8.86
C ILE A 322 -11.08 33.08 9.34
N VAL A 323 -10.40 33.32 10.46
CA VAL A 323 -10.38 34.64 11.10
C VAL A 323 -9.18 35.49 10.68
N THR A 324 -7.99 34.88 10.57
CA THR A 324 -6.76 35.55 10.14
C THR A 324 -5.93 34.62 9.26
N ASP A 325 -5.28 35.17 8.23
CA ASP A 325 -4.31 34.46 7.37
C ASP A 325 -2.86 34.71 7.85
N ASP A 326 -2.62 34.68 9.17
CA ASP A 326 -1.32 34.99 9.76
C ASP A 326 -0.79 33.90 10.71
N GLY A 327 0.54 33.90 10.90
CA GLY A 327 1.21 33.06 11.90
C GLY A 327 1.03 31.57 11.65
N VAL A 328 0.35 30.86 12.55
CA VAL A 328 0.12 29.41 12.42
C VAL A 328 -0.95 29.11 11.36
N ASN A 329 -1.87 30.04 11.10
CA ASN A 329 -3.00 29.83 10.19
C ASN A 329 -2.61 29.90 8.71
N ASN A 330 -1.37 30.27 8.39
CA ASN A 330 -0.85 30.36 7.03
C ASN A 330 0.40 29.47 6.79
N VAL A 331 0.72 28.59 7.76
CA VAL A 331 1.82 27.62 7.65
C VAL A 331 1.23 26.24 7.40
N PRO A 332 1.27 25.73 6.15
CA PRO A 332 0.78 24.40 5.82
C PRO A 332 1.44 23.32 6.66
N ASN A 333 0.69 22.25 6.94
CA ASN A 333 1.21 21.07 7.65
C ASN A 333 0.68 19.75 7.10
N GLN A 334 0.08 19.77 5.91
CA GLN A 334 -0.33 18.60 5.15
C GLN A 334 0.26 18.69 3.74
N SER A 335 0.36 17.55 3.04
CA SER A 335 0.92 17.52 1.69
C SER A 335 0.17 16.61 0.72
N ALA A 336 0.39 16.88 -0.56
CA ALA A 336 -0.06 16.08 -1.69
C ALA A 336 1.10 15.82 -2.66
N THR A 337 1.09 14.70 -3.38
CA THR A 337 2.11 14.36 -4.37
C THR A 337 1.78 14.90 -5.75
N ASP A 338 0.51 14.92 -6.12
CA ASP A 338 0.04 15.42 -7.42
C ASP A 338 -1.13 16.39 -7.22
N MET A 339 -1.33 17.27 -8.19
CA MET A 339 -2.47 18.18 -8.25
C MET A 339 -3.09 18.13 -9.65
N ALA A 340 -4.42 18.02 -9.71
CA ALA A 340 -5.18 18.11 -10.95
C ALA A 340 -6.17 19.27 -10.86
N ILE A 341 -6.24 20.15 -11.85
CA ILE A 341 -7.13 21.32 -11.85
C ILE A 341 -8.07 21.19 -13.04
N LYS A 342 -9.36 21.02 -12.76
CA LYS A 342 -10.42 20.98 -13.75
C LYS A 342 -11.01 22.37 -13.94
N PHE A 343 -11.12 22.75 -15.20
CA PHE A 343 -11.68 24.01 -15.64
C PHE A 343 -12.91 23.80 -16.52
N ASP A 344 -13.84 24.74 -16.46
CA ASP A 344 -14.91 24.95 -17.45
C ASP A 344 -14.52 26.14 -18.34
N GLY A 345 -14.80 26.05 -19.63
CA GLY A 345 -14.63 27.19 -20.53
C GLY A 345 -13.27 27.36 -21.17
N ILE A 346 -12.36 26.37 -21.11
CA ILE A 346 -11.05 26.47 -21.75
C ILE A 346 -11.20 26.32 -23.27
N GLY A 347 -11.05 27.43 -23.98
CA GLY A 347 -10.92 27.52 -25.42
C GLY A 347 -9.52 27.15 -25.95
N ASN A 348 -9.02 27.95 -26.89
CA ASN A 348 -7.80 27.66 -27.68
C ASN A 348 -6.60 28.55 -27.34
N SER A 349 -6.74 29.47 -26.38
CA SER A 349 -5.65 30.41 -26.02
C SER A 349 -5.37 30.44 -24.53
N GLU A 350 -6.31 29.99 -23.70
CA GLU A 350 -6.23 30.10 -22.26
C GLU A 350 -5.00 29.37 -21.73
N ASP A 351 -4.16 30.11 -21.01
CA ASP A 351 -3.01 29.61 -20.29
C ASP A 351 -3.08 30.00 -18.81
N LEU A 352 -2.12 29.53 -18.02
CA LEU A 352 -2.03 29.88 -16.61
C LEU A 352 -0.61 29.79 -16.06
N MET A 353 -0.43 30.48 -14.95
CA MET A 353 0.78 30.50 -14.15
C MET A 353 0.47 29.98 -12.75
N LEU A 354 1.35 29.14 -12.23
CA LEU A 354 1.29 28.65 -10.86
C LEU A 354 2.58 28.97 -10.10
N ILE A 355 2.45 29.21 -8.80
CA ILE A 355 3.56 29.13 -7.84
C ILE A 355 3.28 27.95 -6.93
N LEU A 356 4.02 26.86 -7.10
CA LEU A 356 3.92 25.66 -6.28
C LEU A 356 4.64 25.90 -4.96
N ASN A 357 3.96 25.66 -3.84
CA ASN A 357 4.56 25.71 -2.51
C ASN A 357 4.96 24.29 -2.10
N LEU A 358 6.24 24.08 -1.80
CA LEU A 358 6.84 22.75 -1.73
C LEU A 358 7.56 22.50 -0.40
N VAL A 359 7.45 21.28 0.09
CA VAL A 359 8.19 20.76 1.25
C VAL A 359 8.95 19.49 0.89
N ASN A 360 10.13 19.30 1.49
CA ASN A 360 10.87 18.05 1.47
C ASN A 360 11.13 17.65 2.91
N TYR A 361 10.55 16.53 3.32
CA TYR A 361 10.59 15.95 4.67
C TYR A 361 11.92 15.26 5.02
N GLY A 362 13.02 15.65 4.37
CA GLY A 362 14.34 15.10 4.66
C GLY A 362 14.44 13.59 4.47
N SER A 363 15.32 12.95 5.24
CA SER A 363 15.65 11.54 5.10
C SER A 363 14.66 10.57 5.75
N ASP A 364 13.86 11.02 6.72
CA ASP A 364 12.84 10.22 7.41
C ASP A 364 11.48 10.26 6.71
N GLY A 365 11.24 11.25 5.85
CA GLY A 365 10.04 11.30 5.01
C GLY A 365 8.77 11.64 5.81
N ILE A 366 8.92 12.15 7.03
CA ILE A 366 7.84 12.49 7.95
C ILE A 366 7.91 13.99 8.24
N ALA A 367 6.74 14.63 8.39
CA ALA A 367 6.67 16.03 8.79
C ALA A 367 7.32 16.26 10.16
N GLY A 368 8.25 17.19 10.21
CA GLY A 368 9.02 17.54 11.39
C GLY A 368 10.25 16.66 11.59
N GLY A 369 11.37 17.29 11.97
CA GLY A 369 12.60 16.59 12.24
C GLY A 369 13.75 17.55 12.51
N SER A 370 14.98 17.04 12.60
CA SER A 370 16.17 17.87 12.81
C SER A 370 17.39 17.32 12.08
N GLY A 371 18.36 18.19 11.79
CA GLY A 371 19.56 17.79 11.06
C GLY A 371 19.25 17.43 9.60
N THR A 372 19.61 16.22 9.17
CA THR A 372 19.32 15.72 7.80
C THR A 372 17.87 15.24 7.61
N ALA A 373 17.15 15.07 8.71
CA ALA A 373 15.70 14.86 8.76
C ALA A 373 14.93 16.18 8.89
N ALA A 374 15.59 17.33 8.78
CA ALA A 374 14.88 18.60 8.85
C ALA A 374 14.09 18.85 7.57
N ASP A 375 12.84 19.24 7.74
CA ASP A 375 12.01 19.73 6.66
C ASP A 375 12.67 20.95 6.01
N THR A 376 12.68 20.94 4.68
CA THR A 376 13.09 22.10 3.89
C THR A 376 11.93 22.55 3.03
N PHE A 377 11.87 23.85 2.73
CA PHE A 377 10.76 24.47 2.01
C PHE A 377 11.29 25.29 0.85
N THR A 378 10.52 25.32 -0.24
CA THR A 378 10.83 26.15 -1.40
C THR A 378 9.55 26.47 -2.18
N THR A 379 9.66 27.33 -3.17
CA THR A 379 8.61 27.52 -4.17
C THR A 379 9.17 27.34 -5.57
N LYS A 380 8.33 26.88 -6.50
CA LYS A 380 8.67 26.75 -7.92
C LYS A 380 7.57 27.35 -8.77
N ALA A 381 7.93 28.20 -9.71
CA ALA A 381 7.00 28.73 -10.69
C ALA A 381 6.79 27.71 -11.82
N MET A 382 5.56 27.61 -12.31
CA MET A 382 5.17 26.75 -13.42
C MET A 382 4.28 27.52 -14.38
N TYR A 383 4.54 27.37 -15.67
CA TYR A 383 3.71 27.88 -16.75
C TYR A 383 3.02 26.72 -17.46
N VAL A 384 1.75 26.90 -17.77
CA VAL A 384 0.93 25.91 -18.44
C VAL A 384 0.34 26.53 -19.69
N SER A 385 0.95 26.24 -20.84
CA SER A 385 0.40 26.65 -22.13
C SER A 385 -0.93 25.94 -22.41
N ASN A 386 -1.80 26.56 -23.22
CA ASN A 386 -3.06 25.95 -23.65
C ASN A 386 -2.89 24.54 -24.25
N THR A 387 -1.78 24.32 -24.97
CA THR A 387 -1.50 23.02 -25.61
C THR A 387 -1.24 21.90 -24.59
N ASN A 388 -0.84 22.28 -23.37
CA ASN A 388 -0.59 21.37 -22.27
C ASN A 388 -1.84 21.10 -21.39
N ILE A 389 -2.97 21.72 -21.71
CA ILE A 389 -4.26 21.45 -21.07
C ILE A 389 -4.94 20.25 -21.77
N PHE A 390 -5.32 19.22 -21.02
CA PHE A 390 -6.12 18.11 -21.51
C PHE A 390 -7.52 18.57 -21.88
N LYS A 391 -8.00 18.14 -23.04
CA LYS A 391 -9.36 18.36 -23.53
C LYS A 391 -10.15 17.05 -23.51
N ALA A 392 -11.46 17.14 -23.73
CA ALA A 392 -12.33 15.98 -23.85
C ALA A 392 -11.74 14.89 -24.77
N GLY A 393 -11.71 13.65 -24.28
CA GLY A 393 -11.14 12.49 -24.96
C GLY A 393 -9.61 12.38 -24.93
N GLN A 394 -8.91 13.28 -24.23
CA GLN A 394 -7.45 13.26 -24.10
C GLN A 394 -6.97 12.90 -22.69
N VAL A 395 -7.86 12.86 -21.70
CA VAL A 395 -7.49 12.61 -20.29
C VAL A 395 -6.83 11.23 -20.16
N PRO A 396 -5.67 11.11 -19.48
CA PRO A 396 -5.02 9.84 -19.22
C PRO A 396 -5.92 8.90 -18.42
N THR A 397 -5.82 7.59 -18.67
CA THR A 397 -6.68 6.58 -18.02
C THR A 397 -6.72 6.68 -16.50
N ALA A 398 -5.59 7.03 -15.87
CA ALA A 398 -5.47 7.16 -14.41
C ALA A 398 -6.27 8.32 -13.80
N TYR A 399 -6.74 9.28 -14.62
CA TYR A 399 -7.50 10.46 -14.17
C TYR A 399 -8.89 10.55 -14.84
N ALA A 400 -9.16 9.67 -15.82
CA ALA A 400 -10.34 9.81 -16.68
C ALA A 400 -11.66 9.50 -15.98
N ALA A 401 -11.64 8.69 -14.91
CA ALA A 401 -12.81 8.40 -14.10
C ALA A 401 -13.14 9.57 -13.17
N ASP A 402 -12.12 10.16 -12.55
CA ASP A 402 -12.24 11.22 -11.54
C ASP A 402 -12.49 12.60 -12.17
N PHE A 403 -11.94 12.83 -13.37
CA PHE A 403 -12.08 14.09 -14.11
C PHE A 403 -12.75 13.88 -15.48
N PRO A 404 -14.05 13.58 -15.52
CA PRO A 404 -14.78 13.57 -16.77
C PRO A 404 -14.79 14.99 -17.36
N LEU A 405 -14.32 15.12 -18.60
CA LEU A 405 -14.33 16.39 -19.33
C LEU A 405 -15.42 16.36 -20.40
N ASP A 406 -16.21 17.42 -20.47
CA ASP A 406 -17.13 17.66 -21.57
C ASP A 406 -16.69 18.82 -22.47
N ASN A 407 -17.53 19.11 -23.48
CA ASN A 407 -17.48 20.24 -24.42
C ASN A 407 -16.21 21.10 -24.41
N ASN A 408 -16.13 22.05 -23.47
CA ASN A 408 -15.11 23.09 -23.34
C ASN A 408 -14.35 22.97 -22.01
N ASP A 409 -14.43 21.80 -21.35
CA ASP A 409 -13.66 21.55 -20.15
C ASP A 409 -12.17 21.39 -20.47
N GLY A 410 -11.36 21.78 -19.50
CA GLY A 410 -9.92 21.56 -19.50
C GLY A 410 -9.46 20.86 -18.23
N LEU A 411 -8.42 20.06 -18.32
CA LEU A 411 -7.74 19.49 -17.16
C LEU A 411 -6.25 19.75 -17.24
N VAL A 412 -5.69 20.29 -16.17
CA VAL A 412 -4.25 20.38 -15.95
C VAL A 412 -3.88 19.33 -14.92
N ILE A 413 -2.85 18.54 -15.20
CA ILE A 413 -2.32 17.55 -14.27
C ILE A 413 -0.87 17.94 -14.01
N ILE A 414 -0.50 18.01 -12.73
CA ILE A 414 0.85 18.30 -12.25
C ILE A 414 1.24 17.15 -11.35
N GLU A 415 2.17 16.32 -11.82
CA GLU A 415 2.67 15.16 -11.10
C GLU A 415 4.01 15.49 -10.44
N LYS A 416 4.39 14.69 -9.45
CA LYS A 416 5.64 14.89 -8.69
C LYS A 416 6.88 15.07 -9.57
N ASN A 417 6.96 14.37 -10.69
CA ASN A 417 8.05 14.46 -11.67
C ASN A 417 8.08 15.76 -12.48
N ASP A 418 6.99 16.53 -12.54
CA ASP A 418 6.96 17.82 -13.24
C ASP A 418 7.74 18.91 -12.52
N TYR A 419 7.76 18.85 -11.19
CA TYR A 419 8.41 19.85 -10.35
C TYR A 419 9.62 19.31 -9.58
N ASN A 420 10.01 18.05 -9.79
CA ASN A 420 11.23 17.45 -9.26
C ASN A 420 12.23 17.09 -10.37
N ALA A 421 13.42 17.67 -10.30
CA ALA A 421 14.59 17.23 -11.03
C ALA A 421 15.22 15.98 -10.39
N THR A 422 16.18 15.38 -11.09
CA THR A 422 16.94 14.23 -10.57
C THR A 422 17.56 14.52 -9.20
N GLY A 423 17.18 13.73 -8.19
CA GLY A 423 17.68 13.85 -6.82
C GLY A 423 16.85 14.78 -5.92
N GLU A 424 15.77 15.36 -6.44
CA GLU A 424 14.80 16.11 -5.64
C GLU A 424 13.64 15.21 -5.20
N ASN A 425 13.05 15.52 -4.03
CA ASN A 425 11.95 14.77 -3.44
C ASN A 425 10.92 15.70 -2.78
N TRP A 426 10.55 16.77 -3.47
CA TRP A 426 9.54 17.73 -3.04
C TRP A 426 8.14 17.13 -3.14
N VAL A 427 7.25 17.54 -2.22
CA VAL A 427 5.79 17.34 -2.28
C VAL A 427 5.08 18.69 -2.13
N LEU A 428 3.84 18.78 -2.61
CA LEU A 428 3.03 20.00 -2.58
C LEU A 428 2.48 20.22 -1.17
N GLN A 429 2.55 21.45 -0.68
CA GLN A 429 1.87 21.90 0.55
C GLN A 429 0.90 23.07 0.26
N GLY A 430 0.69 23.36 -1.02
CA GLY A 430 -0.16 24.43 -1.52
C GLY A 430 0.26 24.88 -2.91
N ALA A 431 -0.51 25.80 -3.47
CA ALA A 431 -0.20 26.43 -4.75
C ALA A 431 -0.84 27.82 -4.82
N GLN A 432 -0.31 28.69 -5.66
CA GLN A 432 -0.98 29.92 -6.07
C GLN A 432 -1.28 29.85 -7.55
N ILE A 433 -2.49 30.23 -7.97
CA ILE A 433 -2.99 30.10 -9.33
C ILE A 433 -3.39 31.48 -9.85
N MET A 434 -2.92 31.82 -11.05
CA MET A 434 -3.28 33.03 -11.76
C MET A 434 -3.26 32.81 -13.28
N GLN A 435 -4.02 33.59 -14.05
CA GLN A 435 -4.11 33.49 -15.51
C GLN A 435 -2.85 33.91 -16.27
N SER A 436 -1.94 34.71 -15.69
CA SER A 436 -0.69 35.12 -16.35
C SER A 436 0.28 35.74 -15.36
N GLY A 437 1.48 36.14 -15.79
CA GLY A 437 2.47 36.81 -14.94
C GLY A 437 2.00 38.14 -14.32
N ASN A 438 0.93 38.78 -14.83
CA ASN A 438 0.33 40.00 -14.27
C ASN A 438 1.33 41.15 -13.99
N GLY A 439 2.40 41.27 -14.80
CA GLY A 439 3.47 42.26 -14.61
C GLY A 439 4.60 41.83 -13.68
N LEU A 440 4.52 40.63 -13.09
CA LEU A 440 5.62 39.95 -12.43
C LEU A 440 6.56 39.34 -13.48
N THR A 441 7.81 39.12 -13.08
CA THR A 441 8.86 38.58 -13.94
C THR A 441 9.52 37.39 -13.29
N GLY A 442 9.96 36.42 -14.09
CA GLY A 442 10.58 35.21 -13.58
C GLY A 442 10.80 34.19 -14.68
N THR A 443 11.38 33.05 -14.28
CA THR A 443 11.46 31.84 -15.11
C THR A 443 10.68 30.74 -14.42
N ALA A 444 9.76 30.12 -15.16
CA ALA A 444 8.94 29.02 -14.71
C ALA A 444 9.36 27.72 -15.38
N ILE A 445 9.01 26.59 -14.77
CA ILE A 445 8.97 25.29 -15.44
C ILE A 445 7.92 25.36 -16.53
N ASP A 446 8.27 24.96 -17.75
CA ASP A 446 7.30 24.78 -18.82
C ASP A 446 6.65 23.40 -18.65
N LEU A 447 5.41 23.37 -18.16
CA LEU A 447 4.70 22.11 -17.94
C LEU A 447 4.53 21.41 -19.28
N ASN A 448 4.91 20.15 -19.35
CA ASN A 448 4.59 19.30 -20.48
C ASN A 448 3.36 18.45 -20.15
N LYS A 449 2.53 18.16 -21.14
CA LYS A 449 1.26 17.45 -20.93
C LYS A 449 1.40 15.96 -20.57
N ALA A 450 2.56 15.34 -20.75
CA ALA A 450 2.66 13.89 -20.59
C ALA A 450 2.60 13.51 -19.09
N THR A 451 1.87 12.45 -18.77
CA THR A 451 1.81 11.90 -17.41
C THR A 451 2.67 10.64 -17.27
N GLY A 452 3.11 10.31 -16.06
CA GLY A 452 3.85 9.11 -15.72
C GLY A 452 4.72 9.27 -14.47
N THR A 453 5.33 8.17 -14.04
CA THR A 453 6.21 8.15 -12.86
C THR A 453 7.68 8.29 -13.23
N GLY A 454 8.48 8.86 -12.32
CA GLY A 454 9.93 8.96 -12.46
C GLY A 454 10.33 9.95 -13.56
N THR A 455 11.17 9.53 -14.51
CA THR A 455 11.61 10.40 -15.62
C THR A 455 10.65 10.40 -16.82
N THR A 456 9.65 9.51 -16.83
CA THR A 456 8.66 9.44 -17.90
C THR A 456 7.65 10.55 -17.71
N GLY A 457 7.41 11.38 -18.72
CA GLY A 457 6.46 12.49 -18.64
C GLY A 457 6.97 13.72 -17.88
N ALA A 458 8.22 13.74 -17.42
CA ALA A 458 8.74 14.85 -16.63
C ALA A 458 8.89 16.16 -17.43
N SER A 459 8.51 17.28 -16.81
CA SER A 459 8.72 18.62 -17.35
C SER A 459 10.19 19.03 -17.25
N THR A 460 10.81 19.37 -18.40
CA THR A 460 12.26 19.65 -18.48
C THR A 460 12.59 21.01 -19.10
N GLY A 461 11.60 21.68 -19.69
CA GLY A 461 11.73 23.00 -20.29
C GLY A 461 11.54 24.12 -19.28
N THR A 462 11.85 25.35 -19.72
CA THR A 462 11.51 26.55 -18.98
C THR A 462 10.79 27.56 -19.86
N HIS A 463 9.94 28.38 -19.23
CA HIS A 463 9.21 29.46 -19.86
C HIS A 463 9.42 30.76 -19.09
N ALA A 464 9.48 31.89 -19.78
CA ALA A 464 9.48 33.19 -19.11
C ALA A 464 8.06 33.51 -18.62
N PHE A 465 7.92 34.27 -17.53
CA PHE A 465 6.58 34.71 -17.13
C PHE A 465 5.95 35.56 -18.23
N ASP A 466 4.68 35.29 -18.56
CA ASP A 466 3.98 36.09 -19.54
C ASP A 466 3.66 37.48 -19.00
N VAL A 467 3.84 38.47 -19.88
CA VAL A 467 3.78 39.87 -19.47
C VAL A 467 2.38 40.29 -19.02
N THR A 468 1.33 39.90 -19.74
CA THR A 468 -0.08 40.10 -19.37
C THR A 468 -1.00 39.31 -20.30
N ASP A 469 -1.91 38.52 -19.74
CA ASP A 469 -3.10 37.99 -20.43
C ASP A 469 -4.39 38.53 -19.77
N ASN A 470 -5.51 38.55 -20.51
CA ASN A 470 -6.86 38.80 -20.00
C ASN A 470 -7.75 37.54 -20.04
N ASP A 471 -7.14 36.37 -20.08
CA ASP A 471 -7.84 35.10 -19.91
C ASP A 471 -8.66 35.06 -18.61
N VAL A 472 -9.70 34.24 -18.65
CA VAL A 472 -10.62 34.01 -17.53
C VAL A 472 -10.64 32.51 -17.27
N LEU A 473 -10.22 32.12 -16.06
CA LEU A 473 -10.17 30.73 -15.65
C LEU A 473 -11.34 30.43 -14.71
N LYS A 474 -12.19 29.48 -15.08
CA LYS A 474 -13.23 28.97 -14.18
C LYS A 474 -12.84 27.58 -13.70
N ILE A 475 -12.31 27.50 -12.49
CA ILE A 475 -11.97 26.21 -11.87
C ILE A 475 -13.26 25.61 -11.30
N THR A 476 -13.62 24.41 -11.73
CA THR A 476 -14.78 23.68 -11.21
C THR A 476 -14.40 22.62 -10.20
N ASP A 477 -13.16 22.14 -10.26
CA ASP A 477 -12.63 21.18 -9.30
C ASP A 477 -11.10 21.22 -9.23
N ILE A 478 -10.55 20.85 -8.08
CA ILE A 478 -9.13 20.62 -7.87
C ILE A 478 -9.01 19.30 -7.11
N GLY A 479 -8.27 18.36 -7.69
CA GLY A 479 -7.89 17.10 -7.06
C GLY A 479 -6.50 17.16 -6.47
N PHE A 480 -6.33 16.52 -5.32
CA PHE A 480 -5.03 16.34 -4.69
C PHE A 480 -4.79 14.85 -4.44
N THR A 481 -3.68 14.32 -4.93
CA THR A 481 -3.28 12.96 -4.55
C THR A 481 -2.60 13.03 -3.18
N SER A 482 -3.23 12.48 -2.14
CA SER A 482 -2.56 12.20 -0.86
C SER A 482 -2.34 10.69 -0.71
N THR A 483 -1.33 10.34 0.08
CA THR A 483 -1.11 8.94 0.47
C THR A 483 -2.03 8.64 1.63
N GLN A 484 -3.07 7.86 1.38
CA GLN A 484 -3.93 7.31 2.43
C GLN A 484 -3.49 5.88 2.74
N THR A 485 -3.64 5.47 3.99
CA THR A 485 -3.52 4.06 4.35
C THR A 485 -4.87 3.37 4.19
N THR A 486 -4.85 2.11 3.76
CA THR A 486 -6.02 1.24 3.81
C THR A 486 -5.64 -0.09 4.40
N THR A 487 -6.64 -0.77 4.94
CA THR A 487 -6.56 -2.15 5.38
C THR A 487 -6.94 -3.06 4.20
N PRO A 488 -5.98 -3.61 3.43
CA PRO A 488 -6.31 -4.62 2.42
C PRO A 488 -6.66 -5.94 3.09
N ASP A 489 -7.43 -6.77 2.37
CA ASP A 489 -7.68 -8.15 2.78
C ASP A 489 -6.48 -9.02 2.36
N ALA A 490 -6.04 -9.94 3.22
CA ALA A 490 -5.06 -10.97 2.84
C ALA A 490 -5.69 -12.36 2.85
N HIS A 491 -5.54 -13.07 1.73
CA HIS A 491 -6.01 -14.43 1.54
C HIS A 491 -4.80 -15.37 1.56
N LEU A 492 -4.70 -16.20 2.59
CA LEU A 492 -3.59 -17.11 2.87
C LEU A 492 -4.00 -18.57 2.60
N ASP A 493 -3.12 -19.35 1.97
CA ASP A 493 -3.25 -20.79 1.79
C ASP A 493 -2.02 -21.51 2.34
N PHE A 494 -2.19 -22.21 3.46
CA PHE A 494 -1.17 -23.07 4.03
C PHE A 494 -1.36 -24.50 3.50
N ALA A 495 -0.46 -24.94 2.62
CA ALA A 495 -0.47 -26.29 2.09
C ALA A 495 0.65 -27.16 2.68
N PHE A 496 0.29 -28.35 3.17
CA PHE A 496 1.22 -29.24 3.86
C PHE A 496 0.83 -30.72 3.69
N GLN A 497 1.79 -31.61 3.93
CA GLN A 497 1.57 -33.05 4.02
C GLN A 497 2.11 -33.52 5.37
N VAL A 498 1.47 -34.57 5.88
CA VAL A 498 1.91 -35.25 7.10
C VAL A 498 2.63 -36.52 6.70
N ALA A 499 3.78 -36.77 7.29
CA ALA A 499 4.52 -38.01 7.20
C ALA A 499 4.56 -38.72 8.56
N ASP A 500 4.57 -40.04 8.53
CA ASP A 500 4.91 -40.84 9.70
C ASP A 500 6.42 -41.09 9.80
N ALA A 501 6.84 -42.03 10.66
CA ALA A 501 8.24 -42.18 11.02
C ALA A 501 9.06 -42.92 9.96
N ASP A 502 8.45 -43.75 9.11
CA ASP A 502 9.13 -44.42 8.01
C ASP A 502 8.93 -43.72 6.64
N GLY A 503 8.05 -42.72 6.59
CA GLY A 503 8.01 -41.68 5.57
C GLY A 503 6.85 -41.80 4.59
N ASP A 504 5.83 -42.59 4.92
CA ASP A 504 4.57 -42.57 4.19
C ASP A 504 3.87 -41.23 4.41
N VAL A 505 3.24 -40.72 3.35
CA VAL A 505 2.71 -39.35 3.34
C VAL A 505 1.22 -39.30 3.05
N THR A 506 0.53 -38.37 3.70
CA THR A 506 -0.84 -38.01 3.33
C THR A 506 -0.87 -37.28 1.98
N VAL A 507 -2.06 -37.20 1.37
CA VAL A 507 -2.29 -36.22 0.30
C VAL A 507 -2.19 -34.79 0.85
N PRO A 508 -1.84 -33.79 0.02
CA PRO A 508 -1.78 -32.39 0.47
C PRO A 508 -3.07 -31.93 1.17
N GLN A 509 -2.89 -31.27 2.30
CA GLN A 509 -3.92 -30.64 3.12
C GLN A 509 -3.78 -29.12 3.03
N HIS A 510 -4.88 -28.40 3.19
CA HIS A 510 -4.93 -26.95 3.09
C HIS A 510 -5.63 -26.34 4.31
N ILE A 511 -5.05 -25.27 4.85
CA ILE A 511 -5.72 -24.36 5.78
C ILE A 511 -5.83 -23.00 5.07
N LEU A 512 -7.06 -22.59 4.78
CA LEU A 512 -7.37 -21.34 4.08
C LEU A 512 -7.77 -20.28 5.09
N VAL A 513 -7.20 -19.08 4.99
CA VAL A 513 -7.40 -18.01 5.98
C VAL A 513 -7.55 -16.66 5.28
N ASP A 514 -8.58 -15.91 5.67
CA ASP A 514 -8.78 -14.52 5.30
C ASP A 514 -8.49 -13.61 6.50
N VAL A 515 -7.68 -12.59 6.26
CA VAL A 515 -7.46 -11.46 7.18
C VAL A 515 -8.23 -10.28 6.61
N VAL A 516 -9.22 -9.77 7.34
CA VAL A 516 -10.19 -8.74 6.88
C VAL A 516 -10.43 -7.64 7.92
#